data_AF-D3BRY5-F1
#
_entry.id   AF-D3BRY5-F1
#
_cell.length_a   1.000
_cell.length_b   1.000
_cell.length_c   1.000
_cell.angle_alpha   90.00
_cell.angle_beta   90.00
_cell.angle_gamma   90.00
#
_symmetry.space_group_name_H-M   'P 1'
#
loop_
_entity.id
_entity.type
_entity.pdbx_description
1 polymer ?
#
loop_
_entity_poly.entity_id
_entity_poly.type
_entity_poly.pdbx_seq_one_letter_code
_entity_poly.pdbx_strand_id
1 'polypeptide(L)'
;MDPAFLQYVTKLGINPNDPRNLEKLGDAYKIFMSNDSNRNSVKEKAVQAIRLRPNEKEPYVALATVLQPGETVKLHTGQVVDAKLMYVKVVEMDPSSLNPLIKLYESMTPYEIVTINGKRLSKMHIIAKCVELNPNEADFYAALAFYLQDTNNDDGYVTLNNGKTMNINQLLLQIIHLSPKQAKRPVSSHDKAEGKLQRCSHQPGEIDGQQRNGNASQQLLQLTGELPTNLYACTQSQSRGRLRLRKSDNSNGK
;
A
#
# COMPACT_ATOMS: atom_id res chain seq x y z
N MET A 1 3.46 -14.46 -24.68
CA MET A 1 4.66 -13.70 -24.27
C MET A 1 5.22 -12.99 -25.51
N ASP A 2 5.69 -11.74 -25.40
CA ASP A 2 6.15 -10.96 -26.56
C ASP A 2 7.39 -11.62 -27.21
N PRO A 3 7.41 -11.87 -28.54
CA PRO A 3 8.58 -12.44 -29.24
C PRO A 3 9.89 -11.66 -29.03
N ALA A 4 9.83 -10.33 -28.92
CA ALA A 4 11.00 -9.50 -28.68
C ALA A 4 11.56 -9.73 -27.26
N PHE A 5 10.67 -9.90 -26.28
CA PHE A 5 11.08 -10.24 -24.91
C PHE A 5 11.66 -11.66 -24.84
N LEU A 6 11.07 -12.64 -25.55
CA LEU A 6 11.59 -14.01 -25.63
C LEU A 6 13.01 -14.05 -26.21
N GLN A 7 13.28 -13.28 -27.26
CA GLN A 7 14.61 -13.13 -27.84
C GLN A 7 15.58 -12.49 -26.83
N TYR A 8 15.13 -11.48 -26.09
CA TYR A 8 15.93 -10.80 -25.07
C TYR A 8 16.35 -11.76 -23.95
N VAL A 9 15.42 -12.49 -23.34
CA VAL A 9 15.74 -13.41 -22.22
C VAL A 9 16.57 -14.61 -22.68
N THR A 10 16.39 -15.06 -23.92
CA THR A 10 17.22 -16.14 -24.49
C THR A 10 18.67 -15.69 -24.67
N LYS A 11 18.90 -14.43 -25.10
CA LYS A 11 20.26 -13.84 -25.15
C LYS A 11 20.91 -13.72 -23.77
N LEU A 12 20.11 -13.59 -22.71
CA LEU A 12 20.57 -13.60 -21.33
C LEU A 12 20.81 -15.02 -20.77
N GLY A 13 20.55 -16.07 -21.56
CA GLY A 13 20.64 -17.46 -21.10
C GLY A 13 19.53 -17.87 -20.11
N ILE A 14 18.44 -17.11 -20.04
CA ILE A 14 17.31 -17.39 -19.15
C ILE A 14 16.29 -18.23 -19.92
N ASN A 15 15.99 -19.43 -19.43
CA ASN A 15 14.91 -20.26 -19.99
C ASN A 15 13.55 -19.74 -19.49
N PRO A 16 12.67 -19.20 -20.36
CA PRO A 16 11.39 -18.64 -19.96
C PRO A 16 10.36 -19.70 -19.51
N ASN A 17 10.59 -20.97 -19.85
CA ASN A 17 9.69 -22.07 -19.50
C ASN A 17 10.11 -22.79 -18.20
N ASP A 18 11.24 -22.40 -17.60
CA ASP A 18 11.68 -22.96 -16.32
C ASP A 18 11.10 -22.13 -15.16
N PRO A 19 10.22 -22.69 -14.31
CA PRO A 19 9.60 -21.95 -13.22
C PRO A 19 10.61 -21.45 -12.19
N ARG A 20 11.82 -22.02 -12.11
CA ARG A 20 12.89 -21.52 -11.23
C ARG A 20 13.45 -20.18 -11.67
N ASN A 21 13.18 -19.76 -12.91
CA ASN A 21 13.64 -18.49 -13.45
C ASN A 21 12.62 -17.35 -13.31
N LEU A 22 11.48 -17.55 -12.64
CA LEU A 22 10.42 -16.52 -12.56
C LEU A 22 10.91 -15.17 -12.04
N GLU A 23 11.76 -15.16 -11.02
CA GLU A 23 12.36 -13.93 -10.47
C GLU A 23 13.25 -13.23 -11.52
N LYS A 24 14.17 -14.00 -12.12
CA LYS A 24 15.07 -13.50 -13.19
C LYS A 24 14.29 -13.00 -14.41
N LEU A 25 13.19 -13.65 -14.75
CA LEU A 25 12.29 -13.22 -15.82
C LEU A 25 11.60 -11.92 -15.46
N GLY A 26 11.16 -11.75 -14.21
CA GLY A 26 10.59 -10.51 -13.72
C GLY A 26 11.56 -9.34 -13.82
N ASP A 27 12.82 -9.53 -13.40
CA ASP A 27 13.83 -8.48 -13.48
C ASP A 27 14.27 -8.18 -14.91
N ALA A 28 14.44 -9.21 -15.74
CA ALA A 28 14.70 -9.05 -17.16
C ALA A 28 13.55 -8.30 -17.85
N TYR A 29 12.30 -8.57 -17.47
CA TYR A 29 11.14 -7.86 -18.00
C TYR A 29 11.17 -6.37 -17.63
N LYS A 30 11.48 -6.02 -16.38
CA LYS A 30 11.65 -4.62 -15.97
C LYS A 30 12.69 -3.90 -16.83
N ILE A 31 13.86 -4.51 -17.02
CA ILE A 31 14.94 -3.92 -17.84
C ILE A 31 14.50 -3.78 -19.30
N PHE A 32 13.87 -4.81 -19.86
CA PHE A 32 13.35 -4.80 -21.22
C PHE A 32 12.34 -3.67 -21.44
N MET A 33 11.48 -3.42 -20.45
CA MET A 33 10.43 -2.39 -20.49
C MET A 33 10.92 -0.98 -20.14
N SER A 34 12.13 -0.84 -19.57
CA SER A 34 12.79 0.46 -19.41
C SER A 34 13.20 1.09 -20.74
N ASN A 35 13.27 0.30 -21.82
CA ASN A 35 13.49 0.82 -23.17
C ASN A 35 12.17 1.39 -23.74
N ASP A 36 12.17 2.68 -24.09
CA ASP A 36 10.99 3.38 -24.61
C ASP A 36 10.39 2.72 -25.86
N SER A 37 11.21 2.20 -26.78
CA SER A 37 10.72 1.57 -28.01
C SER A 37 9.97 0.27 -27.71
N ASN A 38 10.51 -0.55 -26.81
CA ASN A 38 9.83 -1.78 -26.37
C ASN A 38 8.53 -1.46 -25.64
N ARG A 39 8.57 -0.51 -24.69
CA ARG A 39 7.39 -0.09 -23.93
C ARG A 39 6.29 0.46 -24.83
N ASN A 40 6.64 1.32 -25.78
CA ASN A 40 5.69 1.88 -26.75
C ASN A 40 5.08 0.79 -27.64
N SER A 41 5.87 -0.18 -28.09
CA SER A 41 5.36 -1.31 -28.86
C SER A 41 4.32 -2.13 -28.08
N VAL A 42 4.59 -2.41 -26.79
CA VAL A 42 3.61 -3.12 -25.93
C VAL A 42 2.36 -2.27 -25.70
N LYS A 43 2.51 -0.96 -25.49
CA LYS A 43 1.41 -0.01 -25.32
C LYS A 43 0.50 0.00 -26.56
N GLU A 44 1.05 0.12 -27.76
CA GLU A 44 0.30 0.07 -29.03
C GLU A 44 -0.43 -1.26 -29.23
N LYS A 45 0.26 -2.38 -29.00
CA LYS A 45 -0.34 -3.72 -29.08
C LYS A 45 -1.49 -3.87 -28.08
N ALA A 46 -1.33 -3.37 -26.85
CA ALA A 46 -2.38 -3.42 -25.82
C ALA A 46 -3.60 -2.60 -26.23
N VAL A 47 -3.42 -1.38 -26.75
CA VAL A 47 -4.52 -0.54 -27.27
C VAL A 47 -5.24 -1.22 -28.43
N GLN A 48 -4.50 -1.82 -29.36
CA GLN A 48 -5.09 -2.58 -30.47
C GLN A 48 -5.86 -3.81 -29.96
N ALA A 49 -5.34 -4.52 -28.96
CA ALA A 49 -6.00 -5.68 -28.37
C ALA A 49 -7.29 -5.28 -27.64
N ILE A 50 -7.31 -4.17 -26.88
CA ILE A 50 -8.53 -3.62 -26.28
C ILE A 50 -9.59 -3.34 -27.35
N ARG A 51 -9.19 -2.78 -28.51
CA ARG A 51 -10.13 -2.54 -29.62
C ARG A 51 -10.75 -3.82 -30.16
N LEU A 52 -9.94 -4.87 -30.33
CA LEU A 52 -10.38 -6.12 -30.93
C LEU A 52 -11.18 -6.98 -29.93
N ARG A 53 -10.83 -6.92 -28.64
CA ARG A 53 -11.38 -7.75 -27.58
C ARG A 53 -11.59 -6.93 -26.30
N PRO A 54 -12.59 -6.04 -26.27
CA PRO A 54 -12.79 -5.12 -25.15
C PRO A 54 -13.22 -5.80 -23.85
N ASN A 55 -13.60 -7.09 -23.91
CA ASN A 55 -14.04 -7.89 -22.77
C ASN A 55 -12.96 -8.83 -22.22
N GLU A 56 -11.73 -8.80 -22.76
CA GLU A 56 -10.58 -9.52 -22.19
C GLU A 56 -9.82 -8.61 -21.23
N LYS A 57 -9.36 -9.13 -20.09
CA LYS A 57 -8.70 -8.34 -19.04
C LYS A 57 -7.22 -8.12 -19.30
N GLU A 58 -6.58 -9.06 -20.00
CA GLU A 58 -5.15 -9.12 -20.26
C GLU A 58 -4.63 -7.87 -20.99
N PRO A 59 -5.33 -7.32 -22.00
CA PRO A 59 -4.92 -6.07 -22.64
C PRO A 59 -4.94 -4.85 -21.70
N TYR A 60 -5.91 -4.76 -20.80
CA TYR A 60 -5.97 -3.68 -19.82
C TYR A 60 -4.85 -3.80 -18.78
N VAL A 61 -4.58 -5.02 -18.31
CA VAL A 61 -3.43 -5.29 -17.41
C VAL A 61 -2.13 -4.91 -18.11
N ALA A 62 -1.92 -5.35 -19.35
CA ALA A 62 -0.73 -4.99 -20.12
C ALA A 62 -0.60 -3.47 -20.25
N LEU A 63 -1.66 -2.76 -20.63
CA LEU A 63 -1.64 -1.30 -20.75
C LEU A 63 -1.34 -0.63 -19.40
N ALA A 64 -1.96 -1.07 -18.30
CA ALA A 64 -1.69 -0.54 -16.96
C ALA A 64 -0.22 -0.69 -16.54
N THR A 65 0.40 -1.82 -16.86
CA THR A 65 1.78 -2.12 -16.46
C THR A 65 2.85 -1.34 -17.23
N VAL A 66 2.51 -0.82 -18.41
CA VAL A 66 3.48 -0.12 -19.27
C VAL A 66 3.34 1.39 -19.24
N LEU A 67 2.25 1.92 -18.67
CA LEU A 67 2.09 3.35 -18.50
C LEU A 67 2.94 3.84 -17.31
N GLN A 68 3.76 4.85 -17.55
CA GLN A 68 4.49 5.52 -16.50
C GLN A 68 3.58 6.42 -15.64
N PRO A 69 3.99 6.79 -14.42
CA PRO A 69 3.24 7.76 -13.62
C PRO A 69 2.98 9.06 -14.39
N GLY A 70 1.71 9.46 -14.50
CA GLY A 70 1.29 10.64 -15.25
C GLY A 70 1.16 10.45 -16.77
N GLU A 71 1.53 9.28 -17.31
CA GLU A 71 1.33 8.96 -18.73
C GLU A 71 -0.14 8.64 -19.01
N THR A 72 -0.63 9.08 -20.17
CA THR A 72 -2.00 8.80 -20.63
C THR A 72 -2.01 8.33 -22.08
N VAL A 73 -3.08 7.62 -22.44
CA VAL A 73 -3.33 7.10 -23.80
C VAL A 73 -4.77 7.37 -24.18
N LYS A 74 -4.99 7.72 -25.45
CA LYS A 74 -6.33 7.82 -26.03
C LYS A 74 -6.74 6.47 -26.64
N LEU A 75 -7.81 5.86 -26.12
CA LEU A 75 -8.40 4.64 -26.67
C LEU A 75 -9.21 4.93 -27.94
N HIS A 76 -9.55 3.89 -28.70
CA HIS A 76 -10.38 3.98 -29.91
C HIS A 76 -11.80 4.54 -29.63
N THR A 77 -12.25 4.49 -28.38
CA THR A 77 -13.52 5.09 -27.92
C THR A 77 -13.44 6.61 -27.76
N GLY A 78 -12.24 7.20 -27.90
CA GLY A 78 -11.96 8.60 -27.63
C GLY A 78 -11.62 8.91 -26.18
N GLN A 79 -11.77 7.96 -25.26
CA GLN A 79 -11.43 8.11 -23.85
C GLN A 79 -9.92 8.25 -23.66
N VAL A 80 -9.50 9.23 -22.85
CA VAL A 80 -8.12 9.35 -22.37
C VAL A 80 -8.00 8.60 -21.05
N VAL A 81 -7.08 7.65 -20.97
CA VAL A 81 -6.92 6.75 -19.82
C VAL A 81 -5.48 6.73 -19.31
N ASP A 82 -5.32 6.54 -18.01
CA ASP A 82 -4.04 6.30 -17.33
C ASP A 82 -3.98 4.86 -16.76
N ALA A 83 -2.87 4.51 -16.11
CA ALA A 83 -2.71 3.18 -15.49
C ALA A 83 -3.80 2.87 -14.46
N LYS A 84 -4.23 3.89 -13.69
CA LYS A 84 -5.23 3.76 -12.62
C LYS A 84 -6.59 3.37 -13.17
N LEU A 85 -7.05 4.04 -14.24
CA LEU A 85 -8.29 3.71 -14.92
C LEU A 85 -8.25 2.30 -15.54
N MET A 86 -7.08 1.83 -15.96
CA MET A 86 -6.92 0.44 -16.42
C MET A 86 -7.06 -0.55 -15.26
N TYR A 87 -6.46 -0.30 -14.09
CA TYR A 87 -6.67 -1.15 -12.92
C TYR A 87 -8.13 -1.14 -12.46
N VAL A 88 -8.82 0.01 -12.45
CA VAL A 88 -10.26 0.10 -12.20
C VAL A 88 -11.02 -0.82 -13.14
N LYS A 89 -10.74 -0.75 -14.45
CA LYS A 89 -11.43 -1.57 -15.45
C LYS A 89 -11.21 -3.08 -15.21
N VAL A 90 -9.99 -3.48 -14.85
CA VAL A 90 -9.69 -4.88 -14.53
C VAL A 90 -10.43 -5.33 -13.27
N VAL A 91 -10.50 -4.51 -12.23
CA VAL A 91 -11.26 -4.80 -11.00
C VAL A 91 -12.76 -4.93 -11.27
N GLU A 92 -13.32 -4.12 -12.17
CA GLU A 92 -14.72 -4.24 -12.59
C GLU A 92 -15.00 -5.60 -13.27
N MET A 93 -14.04 -6.10 -14.05
CA MET A 93 -14.14 -7.37 -14.78
C MET A 93 -13.88 -8.60 -13.89
N ASP A 94 -12.98 -8.47 -12.91
CA ASP A 94 -12.56 -9.55 -12.00
C ASP A 94 -12.36 -8.99 -10.57
N PRO A 95 -13.46 -8.83 -9.80
CA PRO A 95 -13.40 -8.23 -8.46
C PRO A 95 -12.74 -9.14 -7.41
N SER A 96 -12.42 -10.38 -7.77
CA SER A 96 -11.69 -11.34 -6.93
C SER A 96 -10.17 -11.26 -7.10
N SER A 97 -9.67 -10.50 -8.09
CA SER A 97 -8.24 -10.42 -8.36
C SER A 97 -7.54 -9.45 -7.40
N LEU A 98 -6.65 -9.97 -6.56
CA LEU A 98 -5.88 -9.18 -5.61
C LEU A 98 -4.88 -8.22 -6.28
N ASN A 99 -4.17 -8.67 -7.33
CA ASN A 99 -3.09 -7.87 -7.93
C ASN A 99 -3.58 -6.51 -8.46
N PRO A 100 -4.68 -6.41 -9.23
CA PRO A 100 -5.24 -5.13 -9.66
C PRO A 100 -5.71 -4.25 -8.50
N LEU A 101 -6.31 -4.84 -7.45
CA LEU A 101 -6.73 -4.10 -6.25
C LEU A 101 -5.54 -3.47 -5.52
N ILE A 102 -4.45 -4.23 -5.34
CA ILE A 102 -3.21 -3.75 -4.73
C ILE A 102 -2.61 -2.61 -5.56
N LYS A 103 -2.50 -2.80 -6.89
CA LYS A 103 -1.96 -1.75 -7.78
C LYS A 103 -2.83 -0.50 -7.81
N LEU A 104 -4.15 -0.66 -7.77
CA LEU A 104 -5.08 0.46 -7.63
C LEU A 104 -4.85 1.20 -6.30
N TYR A 105 -4.79 0.49 -5.18
CA TYR A 105 -4.50 1.06 -3.85
C TYR A 105 -3.17 1.84 -3.84
N GLU A 106 -2.10 1.28 -4.41
CA GLU A 106 -0.79 1.93 -4.52
C GLU A 106 -0.84 3.23 -5.35
N SER A 107 -1.66 3.26 -6.41
CA SER A 107 -1.79 4.42 -7.30
C SER A 107 -2.64 5.57 -6.74
N MET A 108 -3.43 5.31 -5.69
CA MET A 108 -4.35 6.27 -5.11
C MET A 108 -3.68 7.17 -4.09
N THR A 109 -4.01 8.46 -4.10
CA THR A 109 -3.67 9.35 -2.97
C THR A 109 -4.56 9.04 -1.75
N PRO A 110 -4.18 9.40 -0.50
CA PRO A 110 -4.93 9.04 0.70
C PRO A 110 -6.42 9.42 0.68
N TYR A 111 -6.75 10.57 0.10
CA TYR A 111 -8.10 11.13 0.04
C TYR A 111 -8.81 10.89 -1.30
N GLU A 112 -8.19 10.10 -2.19
CA GLU A 112 -8.76 9.83 -3.49
C GLU A 112 -9.98 8.91 -3.41
N ILE A 113 -10.95 9.16 -4.28
CA ILE A 113 -12.13 8.33 -4.48
C ILE A 113 -12.18 7.91 -5.94
N VAL A 114 -12.31 6.61 -6.17
CA VAL A 114 -12.51 6.01 -7.49
C VAL A 114 -13.94 5.50 -7.62
N THR A 115 -14.46 5.43 -8.84
CA THR A 115 -15.76 4.80 -9.10
C THR A 115 -15.52 3.44 -9.74
N ILE A 116 -16.01 2.37 -9.09
CA ILE A 116 -15.95 0.98 -9.59
C ILE A 116 -17.37 0.45 -9.62
N ASN A 117 -17.87 0.01 -10.77
CA ASN A 117 -19.25 -0.50 -10.93
C ASN A 117 -20.31 0.44 -10.33
N GLY A 118 -20.15 1.74 -10.54
CA GLY A 118 -21.06 2.78 -10.04
C GLY A 118 -20.93 3.11 -8.54
N LYS A 119 -20.06 2.43 -7.80
CA LYS A 119 -19.81 2.71 -6.37
C LYS A 119 -18.58 3.58 -6.20
N ARG A 120 -18.70 4.62 -5.38
CA ARG A 120 -17.60 5.50 -4.98
C ARG A 120 -16.81 4.84 -3.84
N LEU A 121 -15.57 4.44 -4.12
CA LEU A 121 -14.70 3.73 -3.18
C LEU A 121 -13.47 4.59 -2.86
N SER A 122 -13.23 4.79 -1.57
CA SER A 122 -11.98 5.39 -1.08
C SER A 122 -10.86 4.37 -1.02
N LYS A 123 -9.63 4.84 -0.80
CA LYS A 123 -8.45 3.98 -0.58
C LYS A 123 -8.66 2.94 0.53
N MET A 124 -9.40 3.30 1.59
CA MET A 124 -9.82 2.38 2.66
C MET A 124 -10.71 1.24 2.15
N HIS A 125 -11.69 1.53 1.30
CA HIS A 125 -12.58 0.50 0.77
C HIS A 125 -11.83 -0.53 -0.08
N ILE A 126 -10.82 -0.08 -0.84
CA ILE A 126 -9.98 -0.97 -1.65
C ILE A 126 -9.18 -1.93 -0.76
N ILE A 127 -8.51 -1.42 0.29
CA ILE A 127 -7.72 -2.28 1.18
C ILE A 127 -8.61 -3.19 2.06
N ALA A 128 -9.79 -2.72 2.47
CA ALA A 128 -10.77 -3.56 3.16
C ALA A 128 -11.26 -4.72 2.27
N LYS A 129 -11.37 -4.51 0.95
CA LYS A 129 -11.63 -5.58 -0.01
C LYS A 129 -10.48 -6.57 -0.11
N CYS A 130 -9.23 -6.12 -0.04
CA CYS A 130 -8.08 -7.03 0.00
C CYS A 130 -8.10 -7.94 1.25
N VAL A 131 -8.43 -7.39 2.43
CA VAL A 131 -8.62 -8.19 3.67
C VAL A 131 -9.71 -9.24 3.50
N GLU A 132 -10.82 -8.89 2.84
CA GLU A 132 -11.92 -9.83 2.57
C GLU A 132 -11.45 -11.00 1.68
N LEU A 133 -10.67 -10.71 0.64
CA LEU A 133 -10.20 -11.71 -0.32
C LEU A 133 -9.06 -12.59 0.23
N ASN A 134 -8.21 -12.05 1.10
CA ASN A 134 -7.15 -12.81 1.76
C ASN A 134 -6.95 -12.32 3.20
N PRO A 135 -7.74 -12.83 4.16
CA PRO A 135 -7.73 -12.39 5.56
C PRO A 135 -6.50 -12.88 6.35
N ASN A 136 -5.64 -13.70 5.74
CA ASN A 136 -4.43 -14.19 6.38
C ASN A 136 -3.19 -13.34 6.04
N GLU A 137 -3.36 -12.28 5.25
CA GLU A 137 -2.28 -11.36 4.88
C GLU A 137 -2.19 -10.21 5.87
N ALA A 138 -1.11 -10.19 6.65
CA ALA A 138 -0.88 -9.18 7.70
C ALA A 138 -0.71 -7.78 7.10
N ASP A 139 -0.14 -7.68 5.89
CA ASP A 139 0.11 -6.39 5.23
C ASP A 139 -1.17 -5.59 4.97
N PHE A 140 -2.30 -6.25 4.75
CA PHE A 140 -3.57 -5.56 4.54
C PHE A 140 -4.12 -4.93 5.83
N TYR A 141 -3.92 -5.59 6.98
CA TYR A 141 -4.26 -5.01 8.28
C TYR A 141 -3.32 -3.87 8.65
N ALA A 142 -2.03 -3.97 8.31
CA ALA A 142 -1.07 -2.89 8.49
C ALA A 142 -1.48 -1.65 7.67
N ALA A 143 -1.83 -1.82 6.39
CA ALA A 143 -2.29 -0.75 5.53
C ALA A 143 -3.56 -0.06 6.06
N LEU A 144 -4.50 -0.81 6.64
CA LEU A 144 -5.67 -0.25 7.33
C LEU A 144 -5.29 0.58 8.57
N ALA A 145 -4.33 0.09 9.38
CA ALA A 145 -3.87 0.82 10.56
C ALA A 145 -3.18 2.15 10.17
N PHE A 146 -2.35 2.13 9.12
CA PHE A 146 -1.75 3.34 8.57
C PHE A 146 -2.78 4.31 8.03
N TYR A 147 -3.80 3.83 7.31
CA TYR A 147 -4.88 4.69 6.82
C TYR A 147 -5.58 5.43 7.97
N LEU A 148 -5.93 4.73 9.06
CA LEU A 148 -6.57 5.36 10.22
C LEU A 148 -5.68 6.42 10.87
N GLN A 149 -4.37 6.18 10.92
CA GLN A 149 -3.41 7.11 11.49
C GLN A 149 -3.18 8.34 10.59
N ASP A 150 -3.05 8.15 9.28
CA ASP A 150 -2.70 9.21 8.32
C ASP A 150 -3.87 10.13 8.01
N THR A 151 -5.09 9.59 8.02
CA THR A 151 -6.31 10.38 7.74
C THR A 151 -6.87 11.10 8.96
N ASN A 152 -6.25 10.94 10.15
CA ASN A 152 -6.81 11.36 11.44
C ASN A 152 -8.31 11.02 11.51
N ASN A 153 -8.66 9.78 11.16
CA ASN A 153 -10.06 9.38 11.12
C ASN A 153 -10.67 9.60 12.51
N ASP A 154 -11.57 10.59 12.61
CA ASP A 154 -12.16 11.05 13.88
C ASP A 154 -12.91 9.92 14.61
N ASP A 155 -13.45 8.97 13.85
CA ASP A 155 -14.12 7.80 14.42
C ASP A 155 -13.10 6.82 15.02
N GLY A 156 -11.86 6.76 14.50
CA GLY A 156 -10.83 5.83 14.95
C GLY A 156 -11.10 4.36 14.60
N TYR A 157 -12.11 4.10 13.76
CA TYR A 157 -12.54 2.77 13.33
C TYR A 157 -12.60 2.64 11.80
N VAL A 158 -12.45 1.40 11.33
CA VAL A 158 -12.78 0.98 9.97
C VAL A 158 -13.83 -0.13 10.03
N THR A 159 -14.84 -0.05 9.17
CA THR A 159 -15.79 -1.15 8.96
C THR A 159 -15.37 -1.95 7.74
N LEU A 160 -14.98 -3.19 7.95
CA LEU A 160 -14.68 -4.15 6.88
C LEU A 160 -15.96 -4.52 6.13
N ASN A 161 -15.83 -5.01 4.90
CA ASN A 161 -16.97 -5.39 4.06
C ASN A 161 -17.83 -6.53 4.66
N ASN A 162 -17.29 -7.29 5.60
CA ASN A 162 -18.04 -8.31 6.36
C ASN A 162 -18.83 -7.74 7.55
N GLY A 163 -18.88 -6.41 7.71
CA GLY A 163 -19.57 -5.72 8.79
C GLY A 163 -18.78 -5.63 10.10
N LYS A 164 -17.57 -6.20 10.18
CA LYS A 164 -16.72 -6.11 11.36
C LYS A 164 -16.08 -4.73 11.42
N THR A 165 -16.36 -3.99 12.49
CA THR A 165 -15.68 -2.73 12.80
C THR A 165 -14.42 -2.98 13.62
N MET A 166 -13.32 -2.33 13.25
CA MET A 166 -12.01 -2.49 13.89
C MET A 166 -11.33 -1.15 14.15
N ASN A 167 -10.79 -0.95 15.35
CA ASN A 167 -9.87 0.15 15.65
C ASN A 167 -8.40 -0.24 15.43
N ILE A 168 -7.50 0.75 15.57
CA ILE A 168 -6.06 0.55 15.40
C ILE A 168 -5.51 -0.59 16.27
N ASN A 169 -5.95 -0.71 17.54
CA ASN A 169 -5.47 -1.76 18.44
C ASN A 169 -5.91 -3.16 17.98
N GLN A 170 -7.16 -3.29 17.52
CA GLN A 170 -7.67 -4.55 16.97
C GLN A 170 -6.95 -4.94 15.67
N LEU A 171 -6.60 -3.97 14.82
CA LEU A 171 -5.79 -4.20 13.62
C LEU A 171 -4.38 -4.68 14.00
N LEU A 172 -3.72 -4.01 14.96
CA LEU A 172 -2.40 -4.41 15.47
C LEU A 172 -2.40 -5.83 16.05
N LEU A 173 -3.44 -6.22 16.80
CA LEU A 173 -3.60 -7.58 17.30
C LEU A 173 -3.72 -8.62 16.18
N GLN A 174 -4.42 -8.30 15.08
CA GLN A 174 -4.48 -9.19 13.92
C GLN A 174 -3.11 -9.36 13.26
N ILE A 175 -2.34 -8.28 13.11
CA ILE A 175 -0.99 -8.33 12.55
C ILE A 175 -0.10 -9.27 13.37
N ILE A 176 -0.11 -9.13 14.71
CA ILE A 176 0.66 -9.99 15.62
C ILE A 176 0.21 -11.45 15.51
N HIS A 177 -1.09 -11.69 15.41
CA HIS A 177 -1.66 -13.03 15.29
C HIS A 177 -1.24 -13.73 13.98
N LEU A 178 -1.29 -13.00 12.86
CA LEU A 178 -0.95 -13.51 11.52
C LEU A 178 0.56 -13.60 11.28
N SER A 179 1.36 -12.78 11.99
CA SER A 179 2.82 -12.76 11.92
C SER A 179 3.47 -13.13 13.27
N PRO A 180 3.28 -14.35 13.80
CA PRO A 180 3.80 -14.73 15.11
C PRO A 180 5.34 -14.85 15.14
N LYS A 181 6.01 -14.75 13.99
CA LYS A 181 7.46 -14.89 13.85
C LYS A 181 8.29 -13.75 14.44
N GLN A 182 7.66 -12.68 14.95
CA GLN A 182 8.35 -11.64 15.73
C GLN A 182 8.23 -11.83 17.26
N ALA A 183 7.44 -12.81 17.74
CA ALA A 183 7.17 -13.01 19.16
C ALA A 183 8.00 -14.13 19.84
N LYS A 184 9.04 -14.66 19.19
CA LYS A 184 9.95 -15.66 19.79
C LYS A 184 11.40 -15.18 19.78
N ARG A 185 11.76 -14.34 20.75
CA ARG A 185 13.01 -14.58 21.49
C ARG A 185 12.63 -15.17 22.84
N PRO A 186 13.04 -16.41 23.17
CA PRO A 186 12.94 -16.85 24.55
C PRO A 186 13.82 -15.92 25.38
N VAL A 187 13.27 -15.37 26.45
CA VAL A 187 14.07 -14.74 27.49
C VAL A 187 14.88 -15.87 28.12
N SER A 188 16.07 -16.13 27.57
CA SER A 188 16.98 -17.12 28.12
C SER A 188 17.52 -16.59 29.43
N SER A 189 17.16 -17.30 30.49
CA SER A 189 17.78 -17.31 31.81
C SER A 189 19.30 -17.14 31.74
N HIS A 190 19.80 -15.97 32.12
CA HIS A 190 21.03 -15.76 32.90
C HIS A 190 21.16 -14.25 33.13
N ASP A 191 20.62 -13.80 34.25
CA ASP A 191 21.36 -12.98 35.22
C ASP A 191 20.47 -12.74 36.44
N LYS A 192 20.57 -13.70 37.37
CA LYS A 192 20.43 -13.39 38.78
C LYS A 192 21.59 -12.44 39.13
N ALA A 193 21.27 -11.19 39.43
CA ALA A 193 22.06 -10.42 40.36
C ALA A 193 21.10 -9.77 41.35
N GLU A 194 21.34 -10.09 42.61
CA GLU A 194 20.51 -9.84 43.77
C GLU A 194 20.50 -8.37 44.18
N GLY A 195 19.42 -7.99 44.88
CA GLY A 195 19.56 -7.19 46.10
C GLY A 195 19.61 -5.67 45.93
N LYS A 196 18.47 -5.02 46.11
CA LYS A 196 18.14 -4.32 47.38
C LYS A 196 16.82 -3.57 47.25
N LEU A 197 15.87 -3.99 48.08
CA LEU A 197 14.77 -3.14 48.54
C LEU A 197 15.38 -1.91 49.21
N GLN A 198 15.03 -0.72 48.74
CA GLN A 198 15.03 0.46 49.59
C GLN A 198 13.72 1.21 49.40
N ARG A 199 12.91 1.16 50.46
CA ARG A 199 11.71 1.98 50.64
C ARG A 199 12.13 3.45 50.58
N CYS A 200 11.45 4.22 49.75
CA CYS A 200 11.17 5.63 50.06
C CYS A 200 9.67 5.83 49.92
N SER A 201 9.00 5.77 51.07
CA SER A 201 7.77 6.50 51.37
C SER A 201 7.89 7.95 50.93
N HIS A 202 6.88 8.52 50.25
CA HIS A 202 6.31 9.86 50.46
C HIS A 202 4.92 9.88 49.77
N GLN A 203 3.94 10.47 50.46
CA GLN A 203 2.51 10.56 50.12
C GLN A 203 2.21 11.77 49.17
N PRO A 204 0.95 12.00 48.73
CA PRO A 204 0.59 12.38 47.37
C PRO A 204 0.44 13.90 47.16
N GLY A 205 0.61 14.32 45.90
CA GLY A 205 0.15 15.62 45.41
C GLY A 205 -0.67 15.43 44.14
N GLU A 206 -1.93 15.82 44.20
CA GLU A 206 -2.84 15.96 43.05
C GLU A 206 -2.37 17.10 42.14
N ILE A 207 -2.23 16.84 40.84
CA ILE A 207 -2.60 17.83 39.81
C ILE A 207 -2.95 17.12 38.48
N ASP A 208 -4.21 17.31 38.10
CA ASP A 208 -4.81 17.45 36.77
C ASP A 208 -4.34 16.62 35.56
N GLY A 209 -5.30 15.87 35.02
CA GLY A 209 -5.93 16.24 33.75
C GLY A 209 -5.03 16.32 32.51
N GLN A 210 -5.29 15.39 31.57
CA GLN A 210 -4.79 15.37 30.19
C GLN A 210 -3.35 14.91 30.01
N GLN A 211 -3.18 13.63 29.65
CA GLN A 211 -2.21 13.13 28.66
C GLN A 211 -2.04 11.62 28.85
N ARG A 212 -3.00 10.80 28.41
CA ARG A 212 -2.74 9.36 28.20
C ARG A 212 -3.59 8.86 27.05
N ASN A 213 -3.00 8.84 25.86
CA ASN A 213 -3.22 7.78 24.86
C ASN A 213 -2.28 7.87 23.64
N GLY A 214 -1.38 8.87 23.56
CA GLY A 214 -0.45 9.00 22.43
C GLY A 214 0.81 8.13 22.47
N ASN A 215 1.14 7.47 23.59
CA ASN A 215 2.49 6.87 23.75
C ASN A 215 2.50 5.32 23.64
N ALA A 216 1.40 4.64 23.97
CA ALA A 216 1.37 3.17 23.92
C ALA A 216 1.39 2.62 22.47
N SER A 217 0.73 3.31 21.53
CA SER A 217 0.69 2.93 20.12
C SER A 217 2.02 3.18 19.40
N GLN A 218 2.77 4.23 19.78
CA GLN A 218 4.10 4.46 19.22
C GLN A 218 5.14 3.47 19.75
N GLN A 219 5.01 3.03 21.00
CA GLN A 219 5.88 1.99 21.57
C GLN A 219 5.61 0.61 20.97
N LEU A 220 4.37 0.28 20.61
CA LEU A 220 4.03 -0.97 19.92
C LEU A 220 4.54 -1.01 18.47
N LEU A 221 4.56 0.12 17.75
CA LEU A 221 5.14 0.19 16.40
C LEU A 221 6.67 0.08 16.38
N GLN A 222 7.37 0.51 17.43
CA GLN A 222 8.83 0.38 17.53
C GLN A 222 9.29 -1.05 17.88
N LEU A 223 8.40 -1.88 18.43
CA LEU A 223 8.70 -3.26 18.84
C LEU A 223 8.60 -4.29 17.71
N THR A 224 7.91 -3.96 16.61
CA THR A 224 7.82 -4.82 15.43
C THR A 224 8.91 -4.45 14.43
N GLY A 225 10.12 -4.97 14.64
CA GLY A 225 11.24 -4.76 13.73
C GLY A 225 10.85 -5.13 12.29
N GLU A 226 11.00 -4.16 11.39
CA GLU A 226 10.83 -4.25 9.93
C GLU A 226 9.49 -4.85 9.44
N LEU A 227 8.60 -3.94 9.00
CA LEU A 227 7.41 -4.28 8.23
C LEU A 227 7.79 -4.69 6.78
N PRO A 228 7.07 -5.62 6.13
CA PRO A 228 7.45 -6.14 4.82
C PRO A 228 7.59 -5.03 3.77
N THR A 229 8.75 -4.99 3.14
CA THR A 229 9.22 -3.98 2.18
C THR A 229 8.35 -3.84 0.91
N ASN A 230 7.38 -4.73 0.70
CA ASN A 230 6.63 -4.82 -0.56
C ASN A 230 5.48 -3.81 -0.72
N LEU A 231 5.10 -3.07 0.34
CA LEU A 231 4.19 -1.91 0.22
C LEU A 231 4.90 -0.55 0.39
N TYR A 232 6.22 -0.55 0.63
CA TYR A 232 6.99 0.63 1.05
C TYR A 232 7.87 1.25 -0.04
N ALA A 233 7.26 1.72 -1.12
CA ALA A 233 7.98 2.49 -2.13
C ALA A 233 7.27 3.78 -2.57
N CYS A 234 6.52 4.47 -1.70
CA CYS A 234 6.08 5.83 -2.04
C CYS A 234 5.56 6.66 -0.86
N THR A 235 6.42 7.14 0.06
CA THR A 235 6.06 8.32 0.91
C THR A 235 7.24 9.13 1.46
N GLN A 236 8.49 8.65 1.39
CA GLN A 236 9.64 9.48 1.81
C GLN A 236 10.11 10.42 0.68
N SER A 237 9.31 11.43 0.33
CA SER A 237 9.83 12.56 -0.47
C SER A 237 9.09 13.90 -0.28
N GLN A 238 7.87 13.96 0.28
CA GLN A 238 7.06 15.19 0.19
C GLN A 238 6.53 15.77 1.51
N SER A 239 7.33 15.75 2.58
CA SER A 239 7.00 16.51 3.81
C SER A 239 8.19 17.27 4.40
N ARG A 240 8.82 18.11 3.57
CA ARG A 240 9.62 19.26 4.07
C ARG A 240 9.25 20.56 3.34
N GLY A 241 7.96 20.87 3.29
CA GLY A 241 7.46 22.22 3.00
C GLY A 241 7.14 22.95 4.29
N ARG A 242 8.04 23.84 4.76
CA ARG A 242 7.81 24.73 5.90
C ARG A 242 6.63 25.66 5.62
N LEU A 243 5.50 25.45 6.29
CA LEU A 243 4.47 26.47 6.47
C LEU A 243 5.00 27.55 7.41
N ARG A 244 5.44 28.69 6.85
CA ARG A 244 5.64 29.93 7.62
C ARG A 244 4.29 30.60 7.80
N LEU A 245 3.73 30.49 9.00
CA LEU A 245 2.64 31.32 9.50
C LEU A 245 3.11 32.79 9.50
N ARG A 246 2.47 33.66 8.70
CA ARG A 246 2.57 35.11 8.89
C ARG A 246 1.61 35.48 10.01
N LYS A 247 2.15 36.00 11.12
CA LYS A 247 1.36 36.69 12.15
C LYS A 247 0.80 37.99 11.56
N SER A 248 -0.50 38.17 11.66
CA SER A 248 -1.14 39.47 11.62
C SER A 248 -0.92 40.13 12.98
N ASP A 249 -0.23 41.27 13.01
CA ASP A 249 -0.32 42.19 14.14
C ASP A 249 -0.85 43.53 13.62
N ASN A 250 -1.98 43.90 14.21
CA ASN A 250 -2.68 45.15 14.06
C ASN A 250 -2.27 46.03 15.24
N SER A 251 -1.70 47.22 15.01
CA SER A 251 -1.71 48.29 16.02
C SER A 251 -1.56 49.68 15.37
N ASN A 252 -2.59 50.49 15.61
CA ASN A 252 -2.62 51.94 15.45
C ASN A 252 -1.53 52.62 16.28
N GLY A 253 -1.05 53.79 15.84
CA GLY A 253 -0.49 54.77 16.76
C GLY A 253 0.32 55.91 16.14
N LYS A 254 -0.37 57.05 15.97
CA LYS A 254 0.07 58.45 15.77
C LYS A 254 0.14 58.99 14.35
#